data_AF-N9UWQ4-F1
#
_entry.id   AF-N9UWQ4-F1
#
_cell.length_a   1.000
_cell.length_b   1.000
_cell.length_c   1.000
_cell.angle_alpha   90.00
_cell.angle_beta   90.00
_cell.angle_gamma   90.00
#
_symmetry.space_group_name_H-M   'P 1'
#
loop_
_entity.id
_entity.type
_entity.pdbx_description
1 polymer ?
#
loop_
_entity_poly.entity_id
_entity_poly.type
_entity_poly.pdbx_seq_one_letter_code
_entity_poly.pdbx_strand_id
1 'polypeptide(L)'
;MILLFLNFFLFVLLSEANDSLCYRQMDGFYCLDDTLFIWCYGYSEGFVMRCSSGTLCKCGFTRENPCLLSMQESADCVGNPGDIKNLTFQQSI
;
A
#
# COMPACT_ATOMS: atom_id res chain seq x y z
N MET A 1 -42.01 16.20 1.85
CA MET A 1 -40.94 16.50 0.87
C MET A 1 -39.61 16.83 1.54
N ILE A 2 -39.57 17.61 2.64
CA ILE A 2 -38.34 17.98 3.37
C ILE A 2 -37.59 16.79 4.01
N LEU A 3 -38.32 15.79 4.52
CA LEU A 3 -37.75 14.57 5.12
C LEU A 3 -36.96 13.69 4.13
N LEU A 4 -37.29 13.74 2.83
CA LEU A 4 -36.57 12.99 1.79
C LEU A 4 -35.22 13.63 1.48
N PHE A 5 -35.13 14.97 1.47
CA PHE A 5 -33.88 15.69 1.25
C PHE A 5 -32.88 15.49 2.40
N LEU A 6 -33.34 15.46 3.65
CA LEU A 6 -32.50 15.18 4.82
C LEU A 6 -31.88 13.77 4.80
N ASN A 7 -32.65 12.77 4.36
CA ASN A 7 -32.15 11.39 4.23
C ASN A 7 -31.16 11.23 3.07
N PHE A 8 -31.35 11.97 1.97
CA PHE A 8 -30.42 11.97 0.84
C PHE A 8 -29.05 12.56 1.22
N PHE A 9 -29.03 13.69 1.95
CA PHE A 9 -27.78 14.29 2.44
C PHE A 9 -27.04 13.39 3.44
N LEU A 10 -27.76 12.63 4.27
CA LEU A 10 -27.15 11.70 5.22
C LEU A 10 -26.46 10.50 4.53
N PHE A 11 -26.99 10.05 3.39
CA PHE A 11 -26.39 8.97 2.60
C PHE A 11 -25.09 9.37 1.89
N VAL A 12 -24.99 10.62 1.43
CA VAL A 12 -23.82 11.13 0.70
C VAL A 12 -22.61 11.32 1.62
N LEU A 13 -22.82 11.62 2.91
CA LEU A 13 -21.74 11.82 3.87
C LEU A 13 -21.05 10.53 4.32
N LEU A 14 -21.61 9.35 4.01
CA LEU A 14 -21.07 8.04 4.41
C LEU A 14 -20.24 7.36 3.31
N SER A 15 -20.02 7.99 2.15
CA SER A 15 -19.07 7.47 1.18
C SER A 15 -17.63 7.76 1.65
N GLU A 16 -17.18 7.06 2.68
CA GLU A 16 -15.75 7.03 2.98
C GLU A 16 -15.05 6.36 1.79
N ALA A 17 -14.16 7.12 1.15
CA ALA A 17 -13.28 6.62 0.11
C ALA A 17 -12.40 5.54 0.75
N ASN A 18 -12.73 4.27 0.48
CA ASN A 18 -11.87 3.14 0.81
C ASN A 18 -10.73 3.12 -0.22
N ASP A 19 -9.83 4.10 -0.12
CA ASP A 19 -8.64 4.18 -0.95
C ASP A 19 -7.78 2.96 -0.63
N SER A 20 -7.71 2.02 -1.57
CA SER A 20 -6.85 0.86 -1.40
C SER A 20 -5.38 1.30 -1.29
N LEU A 21 -4.57 0.53 -0.58
CA LEU A 21 -3.16 0.82 -0.31
C LEU A 21 -2.33 1.06 -1.58
N CYS A 22 -2.74 0.51 -2.73
CA CYS A 22 -2.07 0.72 -4.01
C CYS A 22 -2.56 1.96 -4.79
N TYR A 23 -3.59 2.65 -4.31
CA TYR A 23 -4.07 3.87 -4.94
C TYR A 23 -2.97 4.95 -4.92
N ARG A 24 -2.58 5.42 -6.12
CA ARG A 24 -1.49 6.40 -6.35
C ARG A 24 -0.11 5.93 -5.89
N GLN A 25 0.08 4.63 -5.72
CA GLN A 25 1.40 4.05 -5.52
C GLN A 25 2.06 3.73 -6.86
N MET A 26 3.38 3.64 -6.87
CA MET A 26 4.12 3.12 -8.02
C MET A 26 3.98 1.61 -8.10
N ASP A 27 4.19 1.07 -9.30
CA ASP A 27 4.28 -0.38 -9.46
C ASP A 27 5.51 -0.93 -8.72
N GLY A 28 5.27 -1.90 -7.86
CA GLY A 28 6.30 -2.51 -7.02
C GLY A 28 5.75 -3.11 -5.73
N PHE A 29 6.66 -3.43 -4.84
CA PHE A 29 6.36 -4.11 -3.59
C PHE A 29 6.51 -3.14 -2.42
N TYR A 30 5.56 -3.23 -1.49
CA TYR A 30 5.55 -2.38 -0.32
C TYR A 30 5.41 -3.24 0.94
N CYS A 31 6.38 -3.20 1.85
CA CYS A 31 6.28 -3.92 3.11
C CYS A 31 5.29 -3.22 4.03
N LEU A 32 4.30 -3.97 4.51
CA LEU A 32 3.34 -3.55 5.54
C LEU A 32 3.95 -3.69 6.93
N ASP A 33 4.74 -4.74 7.11
CA ASP A 33 5.57 -5.06 8.27
C ASP A 33 6.74 -5.96 7.83
N ASP A 34 7.54 -6.45 8.76
CA ASP A 34 8.72 -7.29 8.49
C ASP A 34 8.40 -8.66 7.84
N THR A 35 7.12 -9.01 7.69
CA THR A 35 6.66 -10.31 7.19
C THR A 35 5.62 -10.23 6.08
N LEU A 36 4.86 -9.13 6.02
CA LEU A 36 3.78 -8.91 5.08
C LEU A 36 4.14 -7.81 4.10
N PHE A 37 3.77 -8.02 2.83
CA PHE A 37 3.91 -7.02 1.78
C PHE A 37 2.70 -7.01 0.88
N ILE A 38 2.50 -5.90 0.20
CA ILE A 38 1.54 -5.78 -0.88
C ILE A 38 2.30 -5.58 -2.19
N TRP A 39 1.87 -6.29 -3.23
CA TRP A 39 2.33 -6.02 -4.59
C TRP A 39 1.29 -5.14 -5.29
N CYS A 40 1.72 -3.94 -5.64
CA CYS A 40 0.95 -2.97 -6.42
C CYS A 40 1.38 -3.07 -7.89
N TYR A 41 0.43 -3.31 -8.78
CA TYR A 41 0.69 -3.40 -10.21
C TYR A 41 -0.51 -2.89 -11.01
N GLY A 42 -0.39 -1.69 -11.59
CA GLY A 42 -1.32 -1.10 -12.56
C GLY A 42 -2.74 -0.80 -12.07
N TYR A 43 -3.15 -1.31 -10.90
CA TYR A 43 -4.51 -1.19 -10.35
C TYR A 43 -4.52 -0.53 -8.99
N SER A 44 -5.69 0.04 -8.66
CA SER A 44 -5.98 0.56 -7.33
C SER A 44 -5.89 -0.50 -6.24
N GLU A 45 -5.97 -1.79 -6.57
CA GLU A 45 -5.95 -2.92 -5.63
C GLU A 45 -4.67 -3.74 -5.75
N GLY A 46 -4.12 -4.17 -4.61
CA GLY A 46 -2.93 -5.02 -4.55
C GLY A 46 -3.16 -6.29 -3.76
N PHE A 47 -2.28 -7.25 -3.95
CA PHE A 47 -2.34 -8.54 -3.27
C PHE A 47 -1.42 -8.55 -2.06
N VAL A 48 -1.99 -8.74 -0.87
CA VAL A 48 -1.21 -8.93 0.35
C VAL A 48 -0.65 -10.35 0.39
N MET A 49 0.66 -10.44 0.55
CA MET A 49 1.43 -11.67 0.58
C MET A 49 2.32 -11.69 1.82
N ARG A 50 2.78 -12.89 2.18
CA ARG A 50 3.68 -13.13 3.30
C ARG A 50 5.01 -13.63 2.80
N CYS A 51 6.11 -13.11 3.33
CA CYS A 51 7.43 -13.64 3.09
C CYS A 51 7.56 -15.08 3.63
N SER A 52 8.28 -15.92 2.91
CA SER A 52 8.51 -17.30 3.33
C SER A 52 9.32 -17.34 4.63
N SER A 53 9.17 -18.43 5.41
CA SER A 53 9.91 -18.61 6.65
C SER A 53 11.42 -18.42 6.44
N GLY A 54 12.05 -17.63 7.31
CA GLY A 54 13.48 -17.30 7.23
C GLY A 54 13.81 -16.07 6.37
N THR A 55 12.82 -15.46 5.70
CA THR A 55 12.97 -14.19 4.99
C THR A 55 12.13 -13.09 5.64
N LEU A 56 12.59 -11.85 5.52
CA LEU A 56 12.00 -10.65 6.09
C LEU A 56 11.74 -9.64 4.98
N CYS A 57 10.63 -8.95 5.10
CA CYS A 57 10.30 -7.80 4.27
C CYS A 57 11.01 -6.56 4.84
N LYS A 58 12.03 -6.06 4.15
CA LYS A 58 12.94 -5.06 4.73
C LYS A 58 12.69 -3.61 4.32
N CYS A 59 11.85 -3.37 3.31
CA CYS A 59 11.78 -2.08 2.62
C CYS A 59 10.37 -1.49 2.66
N GLY A 60 10.24 -0.18 2.90
CA GLY A 60 8.95 0.48 2.70
C GLY A 60 8.42 0.34 1.27
N PHE A 61 9.32 0.48 0.29
CA PHE A 61 9.10 0.23 -1.13
C PHE A 61 10.35 -0.36 -1.80
N THR A 62 10.15 -1.25 -2.77
CA THR A 62 11.18 -1.74 -3.70
C THR A 62 10.55 -2.21 -5.02
N ARG A 63 11.28 -2.13 -6.12
CA ARG A 63 10.87 -2.74 -7.40
C ARG A 63 11.23 -4.22 -7.52
N GLU A 64 12.05 -4.72 -6.59
CA GLU A 64 12.53 -6.10 -6.56
C GLU A 64 11.82 -6.92 -5.48
N ASN A 65 12.17 -8.21 -5.38
CA ASN A 65 11.60 -9.07 -4.34
C ASN A 65 11.91 -8.50 -2.93
N PRO A 66 10.90 -8.15 -2.12
CA PRO A 66 11.12 -7.50 -0.83
C PRO A 66 11.54 -8.49 0.26
N CYS A 67 11.38 -9.80 0.04
CA CYS A 67 11.66 -10.85 1.01
C CYS A 67 13.12 -11.28 0.95
N LEU A 68 13.92 -10.76 1.89
CA LEU A 68 15.36 -10.98 1.97
C LEU A 68 15.75 -11.74 3.24
N LEU A 69 16.92 -12.37 3.23
CA LEU A 69 17.48 -12.93 4.47
C LEU A 69 17.79 -11.81 5.47
N SER A 70 17.81 -12.14 6.77
CA SER A 70 18.07 -11.15 7.83
C SER A 70 19.37 -10.36 7.66
N MET A 71 20.40 -10.96 7.06
CA MET A 71 21.71 -10.34 6.81
C MET A 71 21.86 -9.74 5.40
N GLN A 72 20.85 -9.89 4.53
CA GLN A 72 20.90 -9.42 3.15
C GLN A 72 20.26 -8.05 3.04
N GLU A 73 20.92 -7.12 2.34
CA GLU A 73 20.41 -5.78 2.09
C GLU A 73 19.83 -5.66 0.67
N SER A 74 18.82 -4.81 0.51
CA SER A 74 18.25 -4.49 -0.81
C SER A 74 19.00 -3.31 -1.42
N ALA A 75 19.28 -3.37 -2.72
CA ALA A 75 19.88 -2.26 -3.46
C ALA A 75 18.88 -1.16 -3.82
N ASP A 76 17.59 -1.50 -3.92
CA ASP A 76 16.49 -0.62 -4.31
C ASP A 76 15.46 -0.53 -3.18
N CYS A 77 15.90 -0.04 -2.02
CA CYS A 77 15.10 0.04 -0.80
C CYS A 77 14.77 1.50 -0.48
N VAL A 78 13.49 1.83 -0.37
CA VAL A 78 13.04 3.17 0.03
C VAL A 78 12.17 3.08 1.28
N GLY A 79 12.57 3.80 2.32
CA GLY A 79 11.85 3.83 3.60
C GLY A 79 11.85 2.50 4.34
N ASN A 80 11.12 2.43 5.44
CA ASN A 80 11.01 1.26 6.30
C ASN A 80 9.67 0.55 6.10
N PRO A 81 9.57 -0.74 6.46
CA PRO A 81 8.28 -1.44 6.50
C PRO A 81 7.22 -0.64 7.28
N GLY A 82 6.03 -0.51 6.69
CA GLY A 82 4.91 0.27 7.23
C GLY A 82 4.82 1.71 6.72
N ASP A 83 5.83 2.23 6.01
CA ASP A 83 5.87 3.63 5.55
C ASP A 83 4.99 3.94 4.30
N ILE A 84 4.09 3.04 3.88
CA ILE A 84 3.33 3.13 2.61
C ILE A 84 2.63 4.48 2.39
N LYS A 85 2.01 5.05 3.43
CA LYS A 85 1.25 6.31 3.31
C LYS A 85 2.15 7.53 3.07
N ASN A 86 3.41 7.46 3.52
CA ASN A 86 4.39 8.53 3.34
C ASN A 86 5.17 8.38 2.02
N LEU A 87 5.10 7.21 1.39
CA LEU A 87 5.71 6.92 0.09
C LEU A 87 4.79 7.35 -1.07
N THR A 88 4.09 8.47 -0.92
CA THR A 88 3.32 9.08 -2.00
C THR A 88 4.30 9.66 -3.02
N PHE A 89 4.64 8.85 -4.02
CA PHE A 89 5.34 9.36 -5.19
C PHE A 89 4.36 10.26 -5.93
N GLN A 90 4.51 11.59 -5.75
CA GLN A 90 3.79 12.56 -6.57
C GLN A 90 4.02 12.15 -8.03
N GLN A 91 2.94 11.75 -8.70
CA GLN A 91 2.91 11.56 -10.14
C GLN A 91 3.51 12.81 -10.75
N SER A 92 4.76 12.69 -11.18
CA SER A 92 5.43 13.74 -11.91
C SER A 92 4.96 13.59 -13.34
N ILE A 93 4.15 14.57 -13.73
CA ILE A 93 3.67 14.95 -15.08
C ILE A 93 2.40 14.25 -15.55
#